data_AF-A0A925DZ51-F1
#
_entry.id   AF-A0A925DZ51-F1
#
_cell.length_a   1.000
_cell.length_b   1.000
_cell.length_c   1.000
_cell.angle_alpha   90.00
_cell.angle_beta   90.00
_cell.angle_gamma   90.00
#
_symmetry.space_group_name_H-M   'P 1'
#
loop_
_entity.id
_entity.type
_entity.pdbx_description
1 polymer ?
#
loop_
_entity_poly.entity_id
_entity_poly.type
_entity_poly.pdbx_seq_one_letter_code
_entity_poly.pdbx_strand_id
1 'polypeptide(L)' 'IEEWAANGWLNIVGGCCGTTPDHINHIAQEVSNYKPREVPVLEQVF' A
#
# COMPACT_ATOMS: atom_id res chain seq x y z
N ILE A 1 3.84 -6.09 -6.01
CA ILE A 1 3.19 -5.00 -5.23
C ILE A 1 1.74 -4.81 -5.63
N GLU A 2 1.42 -4.92 -6.93
CA GLU A 2 0.05 -4.84 -7.46
C GLU A 2 -0.94 -5.73 -6.71
N GLU A 3 -0.63 -7.02 -6.52
CA GLU A 3 -1.49 -7.94 -5.76
C GLU A 3 -1.81 -7.42 -4.34
N TRP A 4 -0.83 -6.85 -3.64
CA TRP A 4 -1.04 -6.32 -2.28
C TRP A 4 -1.92 -5.06 -2.28
N ALA A 5 -1.78 -4.21 -3.31
CA ALA A 5 -2.62 -3.04 -3.50
C ALA A 5 -4.05 -3.44 -3.90
N ALA A 6 -4.21 -4.41 -4.80
CA ALA A 6 -5.48 -4.94 -5.27
C ALA A 6 -6.28 -5.60 -4.14
N ASN A 7 -5.60 -6.29 -3.22
CA ASN A 7 -6.22 -6.88 -2.04
C ASN A 7 -6.55 -5.84 -0.94
N GLY A 8 -6.21 -4.56 -1.13
CA GLY A 8 -6.50 -3.50 -0.16
C GLY A 8 -5.74 -3.70 1.16
N TRP A 9 -4.51 -4.22 1.11
CA TRP A 9 -3.73 -4.50 2.33
C TRP A 9 -2.82 -3.34 2.76
N LEU A 10 -2.59 -2.38 1.86
CA LEU A 10 -1.58 -1.35 2.03
C LEU A 10 -2.20 0.02 2.35
N ASN A 11 -1.49 0.78 3.19
CA ASN A 11 -1.73 2.21 3.41
C ASN A 11 -0.49 3.05 3.10
N ILE A 12 0.70 2.47 3.31
CA ILE A 12 1.99 3.10 3.04
C ILE A 12 2.86 2.04 2.38
N VAL A 13 3.57 2.43 1.32
CA VAL A 13 4.52 1.56 0.65
C VAL A 13 5.67 2.38 0.07
N GLY A 14 6.85 1.76 0.03
CA GLY A 14 8.08 2.37 -0.45
C GLY A 14 9.12 1.28 -0.65
N GLY A 15 10.39 1.58 -0.38
CA GLY A 15 11.45 0.58 -0.45
C GLY A 15 12.55 0.78 0.58
N CYS A 16 13.45 -0.20 0.66
CA CYS A 16 14.57 -0.25 1.60
C CYS A 16 15.90 -0.02 0.83
N CYS A 17 16.98 -0.66 1.26
CA CYS A 17 18.29 -0.62 0.60
C CYS A 17 18.21 -1.05 -0.87
N GLY A 18 18.81 -0.25 -1.76
CA GLY A 18 18.81 -0.51 -3.21
C GLY A 18 17.60 0.04 -3.96
N THR A 19 16.65 0.70 -3.27
CA THR A 19 15.52 1.38 -3.93
C THR A 19 15.99 2.69 -4.53
N THR A 20 15.66 2.93 -5.80
CA THR A 20 15.97 4.18 -6.51
C THR A 20 14.71 5.04 -6.64
N PRO A 21 14.83 6.33 -6.99
CA PRO A 21 13.68 7.16 -7.32
C PRO A 21 12.81 6.56 -8.45
N ASP A 22 13.43 5.85 -9.40
CA ASP A 22 12.70 5.17 -10.49
C ASP A 22 11.79 4.05 -9.97
N HIS A 23 12.28 3.23 -9.04
CA HIS A 23 11.45 2.22 -8.38
C HIS A 23 10.25 2.85 -7.65
N ILE A 24 10.46 3.96 -6.94
CA ILE A 24 9.37 4.66 -6.23
C ILE A 24 8.35 5.24 -7.22
N ASN A 25 8.79 5.81 -8.33
CA ASN A 25 7.89 6.31 -9.38
C ASN A 25 7.02 5.18 -9.94
N HIS A 26 7.64 4.03 -10.23
CA HIS A 26 6.90 2.89 -10.75
C HIS A 26 5.91 2.33 -9.72
N ILE A 27 6.33 2.22 -8.46
CA ILE A 27 5.43 1.84 -7.35
C ILE A 27 4.25 2.82 -7.26
N ALA A 28 4.49 4.12 -7.29
CA ALA A 28 3.46 5.15 -7.19
C ALA A 28 2.45 5.09 -8.34
N GLN A 29 2.92 4.89 -9.58
CA GLN A 29 2.07 4.74 -10.76
C GLN A 29 1.14 3.54 -10.61
N GLU A 30 1.68 2.37 -10.26
CA GLU A 30 0.89 1.14 -10.13
C GLU A 30 -0.15 1.24 -9.00
N VAL A 31 0.27 1.68 -7.80
CA VAL A 31 -0.63 1.69 -6.63
C VAL A 31 -1.69 2.80 -6.67
N SER A 32 -1.51 3.83 -7.50
CA SER A 32 -2.48 4.94 -7.65
C SER A 32 -3.85 4.49 -8.19
N ASN A 33 -3.92 3.31 -8.79
CA ASN A 33 -5.15 2.73 -9.31
C ASN A 33 -6.02 2.05 -8.24
N TYR A 34 -5.51 1.88 -7.02
CA TYR A 34 -6.17 1.12 -5.95
C TYR A 34 -6.53 2.00 -4.75
N LYS A 35 -7.56 1.59 -4.00
CA LYS A 35 -7.96 2.28 -2.78
C LYS A 35 -7.05 1.88 -1.59
N PRO A 36 -6.79 2.81 -0.64
CA PRO A 36 -6.12 2.47 0.60
C PRO A 36 -6.89 1.43 1.42
N ARG A 37 -6.17 0.70 2.30
CA ARG A 37 -6.78 -0.26 3.23
C ARG A 37 -7.75 0.43 4.20
N GLU A 38 -8.96 -0.11 4.29
CA GLU A 38 -9.93 0.31 5.30
C GLU A 38 -9.50 -0.10 6.72
N VAL A 39 -9.64 0.82 7.67
CA VAL A 39 -9.33 0.58 9.08
C VAL A 39 -10.50 -0.19 9.69
N PRO A 40 -10.26 -1.38 10.31
CA PRO A 40 -11.34 -2.15 10.91
C PRO A 40 -11.95 -1.42 12.10
N VAL A 41 -13.28 -1.53 12.24
CA VAL A 41 -13.99 -1.10 13.44
C VAL A 41 -13.81 -2.17 14.50
N LEU A 42 -13.16 -1.83 15.62
CA LEU A 42 -13.02 -2.73 16.75
C LEU A 42 -14.31 -2.69 17.58
N GLU A 43 -14.92 -3.85 17.81
CA GLU A 43 -15.96 -3.96 18.84
C GLU A 43 -15.30 -3.79 20.21
N GLN A 44 -15.78 -2.82 20.99
CA GLN A 44 -15.35 -2.67 22.38
C GLN A 44 -15.97 -3.80 23.19
N VAL A 45 -15.17 -4.81 23.47
CA VAL A 45 -15.52 -5.85 24.45
C VAL A 45 -15.20 -5.26 25.83
N PHE A 46 -16.25 -4.81 26.53
CA PHE A 46 -16.16 -4.36 27.92
C PHE A 46 -16.13 -5.54 28.89
#